data_AF-H0AEA9-F1
#
_entry.id   AF-H0AEA9-F1
#
_cell.length_a   1.000
_cell.length_b   1.000
_cell.length_c   1.000
_cell.angle_alpha   90.00
_cell.angle_beta   90.00
_cell.angle_gamma   90.00
#
_symmetry.space_group_name_H-M   'P 1'
#
loop_
_entity.id
_entity.type
_entity.pdbx_description
1 polymer ?
#
loop_
_entity_poly.entity_id
_entity_poly.type
_entity_poly.pdbx_seq_one_letter_code
_entity_poly.pdbx_strand_id
1 'polypeptide(L)' 'MKIVHGSEDEEVDIERSEKLVEAYPKAKFSKIEDVDHELGLKAVSKSESVFLSSRM' A
#
# COMPACT_ATOMS: atom_id res chain seq x y z
N MET A 1 -3.01 -7.66 -11.65
CA MET A 1 -2.30 -6.44 -11.19
C MET A 1 -3.20 -5.72 -10.21
N LYS A 2 -2.67 -5.26 -9.08
CA LYS A 2 -3.42 -4.55 -8.04
C LYS A 2 -2.78 -3.17 -7.87
N ILE A 3 -3.59 -2.12 -7.88
CA ILE A 3 -3.18 -0.74 -7.62
C ILE A 3 -3.72 -0.39 -6.23
N VAL A 4 -2.82 0.02 -5.34
CA VAL A 4 -3.13 0.39 -3.96
C VAL A 4 -2.73 1.84 -3.76
N HIS A 5 -3.60 2.63 -3.13
CA HIS A 5 -3.36 4.05 -2.91
C HIS A 5 -3.86 4.46 -1.52
N GLY A 6 -3.03 5.20 -0.78
CA GLY A 6 -3.39 5.76 0.52
C GLY A 6 -4.31 6.97 0.36
N SER A 7 -5.28 7.16 1.25
CA SER A 7 -6.20 8.30 1.19
C SER A 7 -5.54 9.63 1.57
N GLU A 8 -4.43 9.58 2.30
CA GLU A 8 -3.65 10.73 2.78
C GLU A 8 -2.31 10.84 2.05
N ASP A 9 -2.22 10.29 0.83
CA ASP A 9 -1.05 10.45 -0.03
C ASP A 9 -0.96 11.91 -0.50
N GLU A 10 -0.05 12.68 0.10
CA GLU A 10 0.24 14.07 -0.27
C GLU A 10 1.29 14.19 -1.39
N GLU A 11 1.93 13.08 -1.80
CA GLU A 11 2.99 13.09 -2.83
C GLU A 11 2.44 12.77 -4.22
N VAL A 12 1.42 11.91 -4.29
CA VAL A 12 0.82 11.46 -5.54
C VAL A 12 -0.71 11.55 -5.45
N ASP A 13 -1.32 12.28 -6.38
CA ASP A 13 -2.78 12.36 -6.44
C ASP A 13 -3.44 11.02 -6.80
N ILE A 14 -4.54 10.71 -6.11
CA ILE A 14 -5.37 9.52 -6.36
C ILE A 14 -5.91 9.46 -7.80
N GLU A 15 -6.16 10.60 -8.44
CA GLU A 15 -6.65 10.68 -9.82
C GLU A 15 -5.69 10.00 -10.82
N ARG A 16 -4.38 9.98 -10.53
CA ARG A 16 -3.39 9.27 -11.35
C ARG A 16 -3.61 7.77 -11.28
N SER A 17 -3.93 7.26 -10.11
CA SER A 17 -4.24 5.84 -9.89
C SER A 17 -5.55 5.46 -10.58
N GLU A 18 -6.56 6.32 -10.55
CA GLU A 18 -7.84 6.09 -11.25
C GLU A 18 -7.66 6.00 -12.77
N LYS A 19 -6.89 6.93 -13.37
CA LYS A 19 -6.56 6.88 -14.81
C LYS A 19 -5.81 5.59 -15.20
N LEU A 20 -4.96 5.08 -14.33
CA LEU A 20 -4.29 3.79 -14.55
C LEU A 20 -5.27 2.62 -14.54
N VAL A 21 -6.30 2.65 -13.70
CA VAL A 21 -7.32 1.59 -13.66
C VAL A 21 -8.17 1.60 -14.93
N GLU A 22 -8.49 2.77 -15.47
CA GLU A 22 -9.16 2.91 -16.76
C GLU A 22 -8.32 2.36 -17.93
N ALA A 23 -7.02 2.65 -17.94
CA ALA A 23 -6.10 2.15 -18.96
C ALA A 23 -5.87 0.63 -18.88
N TYR A 24 -5.97 0.05 -17.68
CA TYR A 24 -5.75 -1.37 -17.42
C TYR A 24 -7.02 -2.03 -16.84
N PRO A 25 -7.99 -2.43 -17.68
CA PRO A 25 -9.29 -2.96 -17.22
C PRO A 25 -9.23 -4.28 -16.43
N LYS A 26 -8.07 -4.96 -16.39
CA LYS A 26 -7.82 -6.13 -15.53
C LYS A 26 -7.18 -5.77 -14.18
N ALA A 27 -6.86 -4.49 -13.95
CA ALA A 27 -6.34 -4.01 -12.69
C ALA A 27 -7.47 -3.90 -11.67
N LYS A 28 -7.15 -4.20 -10.41
CA LYS A 28 -8.06 -3.96 -9.27
C LYS A 28 -7.52 -2.79 -8.47
N PHE A 29 -8.34 -1.77 -8.28
CA PHE A 29 -8.03 -0.63 -7.42
C PHE A 29 -8.42 -0.91 -5.97
N SER A 30 -7.62 -0.45 -5.02
CA SER A 30 -7.94 -0.50 -3.60
C SER A 30 -7.40 0.76 -2.93
N LYS A 31 -8.32 1.60 -2.46
CA LYS A 31 -8.00 2.74 -1.60
C LYS A 31 -7.87 2.26 -0.16
N ILE A 32 -6.85 2.72 0.55
CA ILE A 32 -6.66 2.47 1.98
C ILE A 32 -6.88 3.80 2.70
N GLU A 33 -7.84 3.83 3.62
CA GLU A 33 -8.13 5.02 4.42
C GLU A 33 -7.07 5.25 5.51
N ASP A 34 -6.83 6.50 5.88
CA ASP A 34 -5.91 6.97 6.92
C ASP A 34 -4.45 6.52 6.71
N VAL A 35 -4.01 6.48 5.45
CA VAL A 35 -2.70 5.99 5.06
C VAL A 35 -2.00 6.94 4.10
N ASP A 36 -0.72 7.20 4.38
CA ASP A 36 0.17 8.10 3.64
C ASP A 36 0.76 7.47 2.36
N HIS A 37 1.58 8.24 1.63
CA HIS A 37 2.27 7.79 0.42
C HIS A 37 3.08 6.50 0.63
N GLU A 38 3.71 6.36 1.79
CA GLU A 38 4.54 5.21 2.16
C GLU A 38 3.70 3.98 2.59
N LEU A 39 2.38 4.06 2.51
CA LEU A 39 1.45 3.00 2.91
C LEU A 39 1.66 2.53 4.36
N GLY A 40 2.09 3.42 5.26
CA GLY A 40 2.39 3.08 6.64
C GLY A 40 3.65 2.21 6.81
N LEU A 41 4.58 2.17 5.84
CA LEU A 41 5.87 1.48 5.96
C LEU A 41 6.70 1.96 7.17
N LYS A 42 6.46 3.17 7.68
CA LYS A 42 7.05 3.65 8.94
C LYS A 42 6.66 2.83 10.17
N ALA A 43 5.57 2.06 10.14
CA ALA A 43 5.07 1.28 11.28
C ALA A 43 5.46 -0.22 11.26
N VAL A 44 5.91 -0.76 10.13
CA VAL A 44 6.21 -2.22 10.01
C VAL A 44 7.65 -2.58 10.44
N SER A 45 8.49 -1.60 10.78
CA SER A 45 9.89 -1.83 11.22
C SER A 45 10.06 -2.06 12.74
N LYS A 46 9.05 -2.60 13.44
CA LYS A 46 9.16 -2.90 14.90
C LYS A 46 8.79 -4.30 15.35
N SER A 47 8.50 -5.24 14.46
CA SER A 47 8.15 -6.61 14.90
C SER A 47 8.51 -7.72 13.90
N GLU A 48 9.70 -7.66 13.30
CA GLU A 48 10.37 -8.84 12.71
C GLU A 48 11.49 -9.39 13.62
N SER A 49 11.30 -9.30 14.94
CA SER A 49 12.26 -9.83 15.93
C SER A 49 11.71 -10.95 16.83
N VAL A 50 10.52 -11.50 16.54
CA VAL A 50 9.90 -12.49 17.43
C VAL A 50 9.52 -13.75 16.64
N PHE A 51 10.32 -14.80 16.88
CA PHE A 51 10.15 -16.22 16.50
C PHE A 51 10.63 -16.70 15.12
N LEU A 52 11.90 -16.41 14.79
CA LEU A 52 12.77 -17.37 14.12
C LEU A 52 13.85 -17.88 15.09
N SER A 53 13.43 -18.49 16.20
CA SER A 53 14.36 -19.25 17.05
C SER A 53 13.76 -20.61 17.38
N SER A 54 14.44 -21.63 16.84
CA SER A 54 14.44 -23.03 17.28
C SER A 54 13.16 -23.80 16.92
N ARG A 55 13.09 -24.61 15.85
CA ARG A 55 13.83 -25.88 15.71
C ARG A 55 14.29 -26.45 17.05
N MET A 56 13.37 -27.15 17.71
CA MET A 56 13.62 -28.41 18.42
C MET A 56 12.42 -29.32 18.21
#